data_AF-A0AB39KMJ5-F1
#
_entry.id   AF-A0AB39KMJ5-F1
#
_cell.length_a   1.000
_cell.length_b   1.000
_cell.length_c   1.000
_cell.angle_alpha   90.00
_cell.angle_beta   90.00
_cell.angle_gamma   90.00
#
_symmetry.space_group_name_H-M   'P 1'
#
loop_
_entity.id
_entity.type
_entity.pdbx_description
1 polymer ?
#
loop_
_entity_poly.entity_id
_entity_poly.type
_entity_poly.pdbx_seq_one_letter_code
_entity_poly.pdbx_strand_id
1 'polypeptide(L)'
;MANLPNSYALPLKIVSTRLNHMKTELTGVMKKIEQRAIYNQKMRKDHSDDIQLLLTWDDWIYAALDCNHELKQARIAKENEIARQTSVIEKMLNNYNNNLPFGKGIDKGKSANGSVYEQALQNIKGVKGYKPAWASNLKVGDHIPKELLDELPVTTGELVTLGNWMLTKNIYRFEDIVINEILKTGFDGVIPNYIINLPDLCIYIQTDNAKLMFEENLVMGVLFCVTELCGQRVLVSTMYLDTGMPRTIVITLNEDLDIESSLGDFVDEFQQDYDPETMQDDLNVRIEIQKKLINLVLWFSQQKPEISPPIPEGTKPVQFTHVKKEKRLFEASKYKTYMIGTETAKEFTKIYQELETAKTQAKGSGKRTPHLRRSHWHLYWYGKKGKNERYDFKLLPITMVGGIPKN
;
A
#
# COMPACT_ATOMS: atom_id res chain seq x y z
N MET A 1 -15.54 -7.81 11.99
CA MET A 1 -15.14 -9.10 11.38
C MET A 1 -16.23 -10.18 11.48
N ALA A 2 -17.31 -10.00 12.27
CA ALA A 2 -18.22 -11.08 12.68
C ALA A 2 -19.00 -11.85 11.58
N ASN A 3 -18.88 -11.48 10.29
CA ASN A 3 -19.64 -12.10 9.19
C ASN A 3 -18.77 -12.60 8.02
N LEU A 4 -17.44 -12.62 8.14
CA LEU A 4 -16.57 -13.13 7.08
C LEU A 4 -16.23 -14.61 7.28
N PRO A 5 -16.10 -15.42 6.20
CA PRO A 5 -15.69 -16.81 6.33
C PRO A 5 -14.33 -16.96 7.02
N ASN A 6 -14.11 -18.08 7.72
CA ASN A 6 -12.86 -18.35 8.45
C ASN A 6 -11.60 -18.24 7.58
N SER A 7 -11.70 -18.58 6.29
CA SER A 7 -10.59 -18.44 5.33
C SER A 7 -10.07 -17.01 5.19
N TYR A 8 -10.88 -16.00 5.51
CA TYR A 8 -10.45 -14.61 5.46
C TYR A 8 -9.88 -14.11 6.80
N ALA A 9 -10.16 -14.80 7.90
CA ALA A 9 -10.06 -14.23 9.24
C ALA A 9 -8.62 -13.93 9.66
N LEU A 10 -7.70 -14.88 9.52
CA LEU A 10 -6.32 -14.72 9.98
C LEU A 10 -5.54 -13.66 9.16
N PRO A 11 -5.46 -13.75 7.81
CA PRO A 11 -4.76 -12.72 7.04
C PRO A 11 -5.37 -11.33 7.24
N LEU A 12 -6.70 -11.24 7.30
CA LEU A 12 -7.37 -9.96 7.54
C LEU A 12 -7.07 -9.39 8.93
N LYS A 13 -6.95 -10.25 9.96
CA LYS A 13 -6.60 -9.82 11.31
C LYS A 13 -5.22 -9.17 11.34
N ILE A 14 -4.24 -9.71 10.62
CA ILE A 14 -2.88 -9.15 10.53
C ILE A 14 -2.97 -7.72 9.97
N VAL A 15 -3.52 -7.55 8.76
CA VAL A 15 -3.60 -6.23 8.10
C VAL A 15 -4.47 -5.25 8.89
N SER A 16 -5.58 -5.71 9.47
CA SER A 16 -6.43 -4.86 10.32
C SER A 16 -5.72 -4.40 11.58
N THR A 17 -4.88 -5.24 12.17
CA THR A 17 -4.09 -4.89 13.36
C THR A 17 -3.05 -3.83 13.02
N ARG A 18 -2.36 -3.98 11.88
CA ARG A 18 -1.41 -2.98 11.36
C ARG A 18 -2.11 -1.65 11.04
N LEU A 19 -3.28 -1.70 10.39
CA LEU A 19 -4.10 -0.50 10.15
C LEU A 19 -4.51 0.21 11.45
N ASN A 20 -4.95 -0.54 12.45
CA ASN A 20 -5.34 0.03 13.74
C ASN A 20 -4.14 0.62 14.49
N HIS A 21 -2.98 -0.03 14.44
CA HIS A 21 -1.73 0.50 14.99
C HIS A 21 -1.38 1.83 14.33
N MET A 22 -1.32 1.88 12.99
CA MET A 22 -1.08 3.11 12.23
C MET A 22 -2.04 4.23 12.62
N LYS A 23 -3.34 3.95 12.72
CA LYS A 23 -4.35 4.97 13.07
C LYS A 23 -4.26 5.45 14.52
N THR A 24 -3.84 4.59 15.44
CA THR A 24 -3.69 4.93 16.86
C THR A 24 -2.49 5.85 17.03
N GLU A 25 -1.35 5.47 16.44
CA GLU A 25 -0.11 6.24 16.52
C GLU A 25 -0.14 7.51 15.65
N LEU A 26 -0.93 7.54 14.57
CA LEU A 26 -1.14 8.72 13.72
C LEU A 26 -2.59 9.23 13.86
N THR A 27 -2.97 9.54 15.10
CA THR A 27 -4.33 10.05 15.38
C THR A 27 -4.62 11.31 14.55
N GLY A 28 -5.72 11.27 13.79
CA GLY A 28 -6.12 12.37 12.90
C GLY A 28 -5.60 12.28 11.46
N VAL A 29 -4.86 11.24 11.09
CA VAL A 29 -4.30 11.07 9.72
C VAL A 29 -5.38 11.15 8.63
N MET A 30 -6.57 10.58 8.87
CA MET A 30 -7.71 10.67 7.95
C MET A 30 -8.17 12.11 7.68
N LYS A 31 -8.07 12.98 8.69
CA LYS A 31 -8.42 14.39 8.53
C LYS A 31 -7.35 15.14 7.74
N LYS A 32 -6.06 14.83 7.98
CA LYS A 32 -4.94 15.42 7.25
C LYS A 32 -4.96 15.04 5.77
N ILE A 33 -5.19 13.76 5.47
CA ILE A 33 -5.25 13.29 4.08
C ILE A 33 -6.48 13.85 3.34
N GLU A 34 -7.63 13.99 4.02
CA GLU A 34 -8.81 14.67 3.45
C GLU A 34 -8.49 16.13 3.08
N GLN A 35 -7.82 16.86 3.98
CA GLN A 35 -7.43 18.25 3.73
C GLN A 35 -6.48 18.37 2.54
N ARG A 36 -5.53 17.43 2.40
CA ARG A 36 -4.60 17.37 1.27
C ARG A 36 -5.33 17.06 -0.04
N ALA A 37 -6.20 16.05 -0.05
CA ALA A 37 -7.00 15.72 -1.23
C ALA A 37 -7.82 16.93 -1.74
N ILE A 38 -8.48 17.65 -0.82
CA ILE A 38 -9.26 18.85 -1.15
C ILE A 38 -8.36 19.99 -1.64
N TYR A 39 -7.17 20.15 -1.05
CA TYR A 39 -6.20 21.12 -1.53
C TYR A 39 -5.70 20.80 -2.94
N ASN A 40 -5.27 19.56 -3.18
CA ASN A 40 -4.79 19.09 -4.48
C ASN A 40 -5.88 19.27 -5.55
N GLN A 41 -7.14 18.96 -5.22
CA GLN A 41 -8.27 19.13 -6.12
C GLN A 41 -8.49 20.58 -6.57
N LYS A 42 -8.23 21.55 -5.68
CA LYS A 42 -8.29 22.99 -6.00
C LYS A 42 -7.10 23.48 -6.83
N MET A 43 -5.94 22.83 -6.68
CA MET A 43 -4.72 23.22 -7.40
C MET A 43 -4.67 22.64 -8.82
N ARG A 44 -5.37 21.54 -9.07
CA ARG A 44 -5.44 20.92 -10.40
C ARG A 44 -6.22 21.80 -11.39
N LYS A 45 -5.66 21.99 -12.58
CA LYS A 45 -6.30 22.75 -13.68
C LYS A 45 -7.63 22.14 -14.13
N ASP A 46 -7.71 20.81 -14.17
CA ASP A 46 -8.91 20.06 -14.58
C ASP A 46 -9.96 19.95 -13.47
N HIS A 47 -9.65 20.38 -12.24
CA HIS A 47 -10.50 20.27 -11.05
C HIS A 47 -11.06 18.85 -10.81
N SER A 48 -10.36 17.82 -11.29
CA SER A 48 -10.81 16.43 -11.21
C SER A 48 -11.05 15.98 -9.76
N ASP A 49 -12.15 15.28 -9.54
CA ASP A 49 -12.50 14.64 -8.26
C ASP A 49 -11.99 13.19 -8.15
N ASP A 50 -11.11 12.79 -9.06
CA ASP A 50 -10.51 11.46 -9.03
C ASP A 50 -9.51 11.32 -7.89
N ILE A 51 -9.90 10.59 -6.84
CA ILE A 51 -9.07 10.40 -5.65
C ILE A 51 -7.70 9.80 -5.97
N GLN A 52 -7.57 8.98 -7.01
CA GLN A 52 -6.27 8.41 -7.42
C GLN A 52 -5.30 9.47 -7.92
N LEU A 53 -5.81 10.58 -8.47
CA LEU A 53 -5.01 11.72 -8.93
C LEU A 53 -4.76 12.77 -7.83
N LEU A 54 -5.41 12.59 -6.67
CA LEU A 54 -5.39 13.56 -5.56
C LEU A 54 -4.61 13.07 -4.35
N LEU A 55 -4.36 11.76 -4.25
CA LEU A 55 -3.63 11.13 -3.16
C LEU A 55 -2.39 10.44 -3.70
N THR A 56 -1.25 11.10 -3.56
CA THR A 56 0.07 10.58 -3.91
C THR A 56 0.73 9.88 -2.73
N TRP A 57 1.89 9.26 -2.96
CA TRP A 57 2.77 8.77 -1.90
C TRP A 57 3.10 9.92 -0.94
N ASP A 58 3.52 11.05 -1.48
CA ASP A 58 3.96 12.23 -0.74
C ASP A 58 2.86 12.78 0.17
N ASP A 59 1.60 12.80 -0.29
CA ASP A 59 0.46 13.24 0.51
C ASP A 59 0.28 12.43 1.79
N TRP A 60 0.48 11.10 1.71
CA TRP A 60 0.42 10.22 2.87
C TRP A 60 1.58 10.47 3.82
N ILE A 61 2.80 10.59 3.31
CA ILE A 61 3.98 10.85 4.14
C ILE A 61 3.84 12.17 4.87
N TYR A 62 3.49 13.24 4.15
CA TYR A 62 3.33 14.55 4.75
C TYR A 62 2.18 14.60 5.76
N ALA A 63 1.06 13.90 5.51
CA ALA A 63 -0.03 13.77 6.48
C ALA A 63 0.43 13.07 7.77
N ALA A 64 1.23 12.01 7.65
CA ALA A 64 1.78 11.30 8.80
C ALA A 64 2.78 12.13 9.58
N LEU A 65 3.69 12.84 8.91
CA LEU A 65 4.64 13.75 9.54
C LEU A 65 3.93 14.88 10.31
N ASP A 66 2.85 15.42 9.74
CA ASP A 66 2.02 16.42 10.42
C ASP A 66 1.42 15.87 11.72
N CYS A 67 0.85 14.67 11.67
CA CYS A 67 0.31 13.97 12.84
C CYS A 67 1.39 13.70 13.89
N ASN A 68 2.53 13.13 13.47
CA ASN A 68 3.63 12.80 14.38
C ASN A 68 4.17 14.06 15.07
N HIS A 69 4.35 15.14 14.32
CA HIS A 69 4.79 16.43 14.85
C HIS A 69 3.81 16.99 15.89
N GLU A 70 2.50 17.00 15.59
CA GLU A 70 1.47 17.48 16.52
C GLU A 70 1.45 16.66 17.83
N LEU A 71 1.59 15.33 17.74
CA LEU A 71 1.67 14.45 18.90
C LEU A 71 2.91 14.72 19.76
N LYS A 72 4.08 14.92 19.13
CA LYS A 72 5.31 15.28 19.84
C LYS A 72 5.17 16.61 20.58
N GLN A 73 4.63 17.64 19.92
CA GLN A 73 4.41 18.93 20.56
C GLN A 73 3.43 18.83 21.75
N ALA A 74 2.35 18.04 21.60
CA ALA A 74 1.42 17.79 22.70
C ALA A 74 2.09 17.06 23.87
N ARG A 75 2.96 16.08 23.59
CA ARG A 75 3.73 15.36 24.63
C ARG A 75 4.67 16.30 25.38
N ILE A 76 5.46 17.10 24.66
CA ILE A 76 6.37 18.09 25.24
C ILE A 76 5.60 19.11 26.09
N ALA A 77 4.45 19.60 25.62
CA ALA A 77 3.61 20.52 26.37
C ALA A 77 3.13 19.90 27.69
N LYS A 78 2.70 18.63 27.67
CA LYS A 78 2.27 17.89 28.86
C LYS A 78 3.42 17.63 29.83
N GLU A 79 4.60 17.23 29.34
CA GLU A 79 5.80 17.05 30.16
C GLU A 79 6.21 18.35 30.86
N ASN A 80 6.19 19.48 30.12
CA ASN A 80 6.45 20.80 30.67
C ASN A 80 5.40 21.22 31.73
N GLU A 81 4.13 20.87 31.53
CA GLU A 81 3.08 21.12 32.51
C GLU A 81 3.30 20.30 33.79
N ILE A 82 3.60 19.01 33.66
CA ILE A 82 3.93 18.13 34.79
C ILE A 82 5.14 18.67 35.56
N ALA A 83 6.22 19.04 34.86
CA ALA A 83 7.41 19.61 35.47
C ALA A 83 7.12 20.91 36.25
N ARG A 84 6.25 21.78 35.70
CA ARG A 84 5.79 22.98 36.40
C ARG A 84 5.00 22.64 37.67
N GLN A 85 4.09 21.66 37.61
CA GLN A 85 3.30 21.23 38.76
C GLN A 85 4.19 20.60 39.86
N THR A 86 5.13 19.74 39.49
CA THR A 86 6.10 19.14 40.42
C THR A 86 6.95 20.21 41.11
N SER A 87 7.47 21.19 40.34
CA SER A 87 8.23 22.31 40.91
C SER A 87 7.42 23.14 41.90
N VAL A 88 6.12 23.33 41.66
CA VAL A 88 5.21 24.01 42.59
C VAL A 88 5.04 23.19 43.88
N ILE A 89 4.85 21.88 43.77
CA ILE A 89 4.73 20.97 44.92
C ILE A 89 6.02 20.94 45.74
N GLU A 90 7.19 20.84 45.10
CA GLU A 90 8.50 20.90 45.77
C GLU A 90 8.70 22.21 46.53
N LYS A 91 8.31 23.35 45.94
CA LYS A 91 8.32 24.65 46.63
C LYS A 91 7.37 24.66 47.83
N MET A 92 6.18 24.07 47.72
CA MET A 92 5.25 23.95 48.85
C MET A 92 5.82 23.08 49.98
N LEU A 93 6.42 21.94 49.65
CA LEU A 93 7.04 21.02 50.62
C LEU A 93 8.26 21.64 51.30
N ASN A 94 9.12 22.34 50.56
CA ASN A 94 10.26 23.07 51.13
C ASN A 94 9.81 24.20 52.07
N ASN A 95 8.75 24.94 51.72
CA ASN A 95 8.22 25.98 52.59
C ASN A 95 7.59 25.40 53.87
N TYR A 96 6.91 24.25 53.77
CA TYR A 96 6.36 23.52 54.90
C TYR A 96 7.45 23.01 55.85
N ASN A 97 8.49 22.38 55.32
CA ASN A 97 9.59 21.83 56.12
C ASN A 97 10.45 22.91 56.80
N ASN A 98 10.50 24.12 56.23
CA ASN A 98 11.31 25.23 56.76
C ASN A 98 10.52 26.21 57.64
N ASN A 99 9.27 25.91 58.02
CA ASN A 99 8.40 26.76 58.86
C ASN A 99 8.32 28.24 58.38
N LEU A 100 8.44 28.47 57.08
CA LEU A 100 8.32 29.82 56.52
C LEU A 100 6.83 30.16 56.37
N PRO A 101 6.35 31.31 56.89
CA PRO A 101 4.96 31.69 56.73
C PRO A 101 4.63 31.88 55.24
N PHE A 102 3.43 31.47 54.84
CA PHE A 102 2.94 31.66 53.48
C PHE A 102 2.77 33.17 53.21
N GLY A 103 3.81 33.79 52.68
CA GLY A 103 3.79 35.19 52.28
C GLY A 103 2.78 35.41 51.16
N LYS A 104 1.75 36.20 51.42
CA LYS A 104 0.95 36.84 50.36
C LYS A 104 1.90 37.68 49.50
N GLY A 105 2.10 37.27 48.27
CA GLY A 105 2.77 38.09 47.27
C GLY A 105 3.62 37.27 46.33
N ILE A 106 3.04 36.89 45.20
CA ILE A 106 3.82 36.95 43.97
C ILE A 106 3.57 38.36 43.44
N ASP A 107 4.58 39.20 43.62
CA ASP A 107 4.74 40.43 42.87
C ASP A 107 4.53 40.14 41.38
N LYS A 108 3.74 40.97 40.70
CA LYS A 108 3.71 40.98 39.22
C LYS A 108 5.06 41.53 38.74
N GLY A 109 6.09 40.70 38.79
CA GLY A 109 7.36 40.94 38.12
C GLY A 109 7.09 41.04 36.62
N LYS A 110 7.42 42.20 36.03
CA LYS A 110 7.36 42.46 34.60
C LYS A 110 8.00 41.30 33.83
N SER A 111 7.21 40.56 33.06
CA SER A 111 7.74 39.64 32.05
C SER A 111 8.29 40.46 30.88
N ALA A 112 9.54 40.87 30.98
CA ALA A 112 10.32 41.22 29.81
C ALA A 112 11.00 39.93 29.32
N ASN A 113 10.67 39.56 28.08
CA ASN A 113 11.12 38.43 27.27
C ASN A 113 10.09 37.31 27.19
N GLY A 114 9.02 37.61 26.45
CA GLY A 114 8.24 36.57 25.78
C GLY A 114 9.19 35.68 24.97
N SER A 115 8.94 34.38 24.99
CA SER A 115 9.74 33.44 24.22
C SER A 115 9.73 33.83 22.75
N VAL A 116 10.75 33.41 21.99
CA VAL A 116 10.86 33.58 20.53
C VAL A 116 9.57 33.16 19.79
N TYR A 117 8.73 32.30 20.40
CA TYR A 117 7.42 31.87 19.89
C TYR A 117 6.28 32.90 20.03
N GLU A 118 6.31 33.80 21.03
CA GLU A 118 5.25 34.79 21.24
C GLU A 118 5.42 36.02 20.33
N GLN A 119 6.66 36.36 19.95
CA GLN A 119 6.95 37.40 18.96
C GLN A 119 6.58 36.98 17.52
N ALA A 120 6.51 35.67 17.24
CA ALA A 120 6.12 35.15 15.92
C ALA A 120 4.59 35.19 15.67
N LEU A 121 3.77 35.26 16.73
CA LEU A 121 2.31 35.18 16.63
C LEU A 121 1.61 36.55 16.46
N GLN A 122 2.32 37.68 16.62
CA GLN A 122 1.73 39.01 16.47
C GLN A 122 1.62 39.49 15.00
N ASN A 123 2.24 38.79 14.04
CA ASN A 123 2.41 39.32 12.69
C ASN A 123 1.65 38.62 11.56
N ILE A 124 0.60 37.82 11.81
CA ILE A 124 -0.12 37.21 10.68
C ILE A 124 -1.65 37.20 10.91
N LYS A 125 -2.28 38.34 10.59
CA LYS A 125 -3.68 38.38 10.18
C LYS A 125 -3.76 38.02 8.70
N GLY A 126 -4.45 36.92 8.38
CA GLY A 126 -5.00 36.69 7.04
C GLY A 126 -4.65 35.34 6.42
N VAL A 127 -5.54 34.37 6.61
CA VAL A 127 -5.68 33.09 5.87
C VAL A 127 -4.59 32.03 6.12
N LYS A 128 -4.98 31.02 6.92
CA LYS A 128 -4.17 29.93 7.49
C LYS A 128 -3.96 28.76 6.53
N GLY A 129 -2.75 28.59 6.04
CA GLY A 129 -2.15 27.28 5.72
C GLY A 129 -0.88 27.16 6.55
N TYR A 130 -0.90 26.39 7.65
CA TYR A 130 0.28 26.28 8.50
C TYR A 130 1.28 25.36 7.80
N LYS A 131 2.38 25.91 7.27
CA LYS A 131 3.54 25.08 6.88
C LYS A 131 4.04 24.46 8.19
N PRO A 132 3.98 23.14 8.36
CA PRO A 132 4.41 22.50 9.59
C PRO A 132 5.89 22.80 9.84
N ALA A 133 6.30 22.86 11.10
CA ALA A 133 7.67 23.27 11.43
C ALA A 133 8.73 22.37 10.76
N TRP A 134 8.46 21.07 10.62
CA TRP A 134 9.36 20.12 9.93
C TRP A 134 9.58 20.48 8.45
N ALA A 135 8.56 21.04 7.78
CA ALA A 135 8.63 21.40 6.37
C ALA A 135 9.24 22.78 6.12
N SER A 136 9.35 23.63 7.15
CA SER A 136 9.70 25.05 7.01
C SER A 136 10.98 25.28 6.18
N ASN A 137 11.97 24.39 6.30
CA ASN A 137 13.27 24.49 5.63
C ASN A 137 13.43 23.61 4.38
N LEU A 138 12.42 22.81 3.99
CA LEU A 138 12.48 21.99 2.77
C LEU A 138 12.04 22.81 1.54
N LYS A 139 12.79 22.68 0.45
CA LYS A 139 12.42 23.18 -0.88
C LYS A 139 11.66 22.11 -1.64
N VAL A 140 10.91 22.54 -2.65
CA VAL A 140 10.25 21.63 -3.59
C VAL A 140 11.33 20.82 -4.32
N GLY A 141 11.25 19.49 -4.23
CA GLY A 141 12.22 18.56 -4.80
C GLY A 141 13.34 18.11 -3.85
N ASP A 142 13.42 18.65 -2.63
CA ASP A 142 14.34 18.12 -1.61
C ASP A 142 13.79 16.80 -1.03
N HIS A 143 14.66 15.81 -0.81
CA HIS A 143 14.29 14.58 -0.11
C HIS A 143 13.88 14.89 1.33
N ILE A 144 12.89 14.15 1.83
CA ILE A 144 12.50 14.21 3.24
C ILE A 144 13.64 13.60 4.07
N PRO A 145 14.13 14.29 5.11
CA PRO A 145 15.17 13.75 5.99
C PRO A 145 14.80 12.36 6.52
N LYS A 146 15.76 11.43 6.41
CA LYS A 146 15.64 10.02 6.80
C LYS A 146 15.16 9.88 8.25
N GLU A 147 15.71 10.70 9.13
CA GLU A 147 15.43 10.69 10.57
C GLU A 147 13.96 11.02 10.87
N LEU A 148 13.28 11.80 10.03
CA LEU A 148 11.87 12.09 10.19
C LEU A 148 10.99 10.92 9.75
N LEU A 149 11.43 10.19 8.73
CA LEU A 149 10.74 9.00 8.23
C LEU A 149 10.86 7.84 9.23
N ASP A 150 12.01 7.72 9.91
CA ASP A 150 12.25 6.71 10.95
C ASP A 150 11.39 6.85 12.19
N GLU A 151 10.95 8.06 12.46
CA GLU A 151 10.09 8.34 13.60
C GLU A 151 8.63 7.99 13.33
N LEU A 152 8.27 7.59 12.10
CA LEU A 152 6.94 7.13 11.79
C LEU A 152 6.70 5.72 12.36
N PRO A 153 5.49 5.43 12.87
CA PRO A 153 5.18 4.15 13.54
C PRO A 153 5.09 2.96 12.58
N VAL A 154 5.05 3.23 11.28
CA VAL A 154 4.97 2.25 10.19
C VAL A 154 5.92 2.68 9.08
N THR A 155 6.36 1.74 8.25
CA THR A 155 7.18 2.08 7.09
C THR A 155 6.36 2.94 6.12
N THR A 156 7.05 3.77 5.33
CA THR A 156 6.43 4.67 4.35
C THR A 156 5.58 3.92 3.32
N GLY A 157 6.07 2.79 2.80
CA GLY A 157 5.31 1.94 1.89
C GLY A 157 4.08 1.31 2.52
N GLU A 158 4.19 0.86 3.78
CA GLU A 158 3.04 0.37 4.54
C GLU A 158 2.02 1.48 4.78
N LEU A 159 2.45 2.69 5.15
CA LEU A 159 1.59 3.85 5.34
C LEU A 159 0.77 4.17 4.08
N VAL A 160 1.42 4.19 2.92
CA VAL A 160 0.76 4.49 1.63
C VAL A 160 -0.24 3.40 1.25
N THR A 161 0.16 2.13 1.38
CA THR A 161 -0.71 1.00 1.03
C THR A 161 -1.87 0.83 1.99
N LEU A 162 -1.65 0.87 3.31
CA LEU A 162 -2.73 0.84 4.31
C LEU A 162 -3.64 2.06 4.20
N GLY A 163 -3.05 3.23 3.97
CA GLY A 163 -3.78 4.49 3.85
C GLY A 163 -4.74 4.48 2.68
N ASN A 164 -4.29 4.06 1.51
CA ASN A 164 -5.14 3.91 0.34
C ASN A 164 -6.14 2.76 0.51
N TRP A 165 -5.72 1.62 1.07
CA TRP A 165 -6.60 0.47 1.26
C TRP A 165 -7.74 0.73 2.25
N MET A 166 -7.53 1.51 3.31
CA MET A 166 -8.61 1.78 4.27
C MET A 166 -9.78 2.55 3.64
N LEU A 167 -9.57 3.23 2.52
CA LEU A 167 -10.63 3.93 1.76
C LEU A 167 -11.54 2.96 1.00
N THR A 168 -11.10 1.73 0.72
CA THR A 168 -11.87 0.72 -0.03
C THR A 168 -12.20 -0.52 0.81
N LYS A 169 -11.21 -1.03 1.58
CA LYS A 169 -11.24 -2.29 2.34
C LYS A 169 -11.66 -3.49 1.51
N ASN A 170 -11.31 -3.46 0.22
CA ASN A 170 -11.57 -4.55 -0.71
C ASN A 170 -10.52 -5.66 -0.51
N ILE A 171 -10.99 -6.90 -0.43
CA ILE A 171 -10.20 -8.10 -0.18
C ILE A 171 -10.41 -9.05 -1.34
N TYR A 172 -9.34 -9.37 -2.03
CA TYR A 172 -9.31 -10.26 -3.18
C TYR A 172 -8.69 -11.58 -2.75
N ARG A 173 -9.34 -12.70 -3.08
CA ARG A 173 -8.83 -14.04 -2.83
C ARG A 173 -8.98 -14.86 -4.09
N PHE A 174 -7.88 -15.44 -4.56
CA PHE A 174 -7.91 -16.38 -5.67
C PHE A 174 -8.35 -17.76 -5.19
N GLU A 175 -9.00 -18.51 -6.06
CA GLU A 175 -9.18 -19.95 -5.88
C GLU A 175 -7.81 -20.64 -5.76
N ASP A 176 -7.74 -21.67 -4.91
CA ASP A 176 -6.48 -22.33 -4.53
C ASP A 176 -5.71 -22.84 -5.76
N ILE A 177 -6.39 -23.50 -6.70
CA ILE A 177 -5.74 -24.02 -7.90
C ILE A 177 -5.26 -22.89 -8.83
N VAL A 178 -5.96 -21.76 -8.85
CA VAL A 178 -5.65 -20.64 -9.74
C VAL A 178 -4.42 -19.89 -9.24
N ILE A 179 -4.37 -19.54 -7.96
CA ILE A 179 -3.19 -18.84 -7.41
C ILE A 179 -1.93 -19.69 -7.55
N ASN A 180 -2.03 -21.01 -7.29
CA ASN A 180 -0.88 -21.90 -7.39
C ASN A 180 -0.38 -22.06 -8.84
N GLU A 181 -1.22 -21.89 -9.86
CA GLU A 181 -0.78 -21.86 -11.26
C GLU A 181 -0.27 -20.48 -11.70
N ILE A 182 -0.92 -19.39 -11.28
CA ILE A 182 -0.48 -18.02 -11.59
C ILE A 182 0.93 -17.76 -11.02
N LEU A 183 1.21 -18.21 -9.80
CA LEU A 183 2.53 -18.02 -9.17
C LEU A 183 3.68 -18.78 -9.87
N LYS A 184 3.37 -19.75 -10.74
CA LYS A 184 4.36 -20.49 -11.55
C LYS A 184 4.58 -19.87 -12.93
N THR A 185 3.80 -18.84 -13.27
CA THR A 185 3.82 -18.19 -14.58
C THR A 185 5.06 -17.31 -14.70
N GLY A 186 5.73 -17.35 -15.85
CA GLY A 186 6.79 -16.41 -16.20
C GLY A 186 6.26 -15.25 -17.05
N PHE A 187 7.10 -14.24 -17.26
CA PHE A 187 6.85 -13.20 -18.26
C PHE A 187 7.41 -13.68 -19.60
N ASP A 188 6.55 -14.23 -20.45
CA ASP A 188 6.94 -14.64 -21.79
C ASP A 188 6.98 -13.42 -22.71
N GLY A 189 8.19 -13.04 -23.16
CA GLY A 189 8.40 -11.90 -24.05
C GLY A 189 8.44 -10.54 -23.33
N VAL A 190 8.38 -9.47 -24.11
CA VAL A 190 8.47 -8.08 -23.63
C VAL A 190 7.07 -7.59 -23.27
N ILE A 191 6.73 -7.65 -21.98
CA ILE A 191 5.46 -7.14 -21.44
C ILE A 191 5.71 -5.74 -20.87
N PRO A 192 5.17 -4.66 -21.46
CA PRO A 192 5.33 -3.31 -20.93
C PRO A 192 4.75 -3.17 -19.53
N ASN A 193 5.45 -2.48 -18.63
CA ASN A 193 5.01 -2.35 -17.23
C ASN A 193 3.73 -1.50 -17.09
N TYR A 194 3.45 -0.60 -18.05
CA TYR A 194 2.31 0.32 -17.97
C TYR A 194 0.97 -0.39 -18.11
N ILE A 195 0.98 -1.65 -18.56
CA ILE A 195 -0.19 -2.53 -18.64
C ILE A 195 -0.71 -2.87 -17.23
N ILE A 196 0.15 -2.84 -16.21
CA ILE A 196 -0.25 -3.10 -14.83
C ILE A 196 -1.34 -2.11 -14.43
N ASN A 197 -2.54 -2.65 -14.25
CA ASN A 197 -3.72 -1.94 -13.82
C ASN A 197 -4.33 -2.61 -12.60
N LEU A 198 -4.79 -1.79 -11.65
CA LEU A 198 -5.49 -2.25 -10.45
C LEU A 198 -6.97 -1.86 -10.57
N PRO A 199 -7.89 -2.69 -10.05
CA PRO A 199 -9.33 -2.39 -10.10
C PRO A 199 -9.75 -1.31 -9.08
N ASP A 200 -8.87 -1.01 -8.11
CA ASP A 200 -9.10 0.00 -7.08
C ASP A 200 -7.82 0.81 -6.80
N LEU A 201 -7.99 1.89 -6.04
CA LEU A 201 -6.91 2.73 -5.50
C LEU A 201 -5.81 1.91 -4.80
N CYS A 202 -6.22 0.90 -4.04
CA CYS A 202 -5.33 -0.10 -3.46
C CYS A 202 -6.14 -1.39 -3.22
N ILE A 203 -5.53 -2.53 -3.53
CA ILE A 203 -6.13 -3.85 -3.39
C ILE A 203 -5.36 -4.68 -2.38
N TYR A 204 -6.07 -5.47 -1.57
CA TYR A 204 -5.49 -6.49 -0.70
C TYR A 204 -5.73 -7.87 -1.30
N ILE A 205 -4.68 -8.58 -1.65
CA ILE A 205 -4.76 -9.97 -2.11
C ILE A 205 -4.34 -10.90 -0.96
N GLN A 206 -5.23 -11.80 -0.55
CA GLN A 206 -4.89 -12.86 0.39
C GLN A 206 -4.13 -13.97 -0.32
N THR A 207 -3.07 -14.46 0.32
CA THR A 207 -2.14 -15.44 -0.26
C THR A 207 -1.86 -16.62 0.65
N ASP A 208 -2.59 -16.76 1.77
CA ASP A 208 -2.46 -17.89 2.72
C ASP A 208 -2.79 -19.27 2.12
N ASN A 209 -3.53 -19.31 0.99
CA ASN A 209 -3.76 -20.53 0.22
C ASN A 209 -2.68 -20.83 -0.83
N ALA A 210 -1.64 -19.99 -0.90
CA ALA A 210 -0.45 -20.25 -1.67
C ALA A 210 0.74 -20.52 -0.75
N LYS A 211 1.67 -21.36 -1.20
CA LYS A 211 2.97 -21.56 -0.53
C LYS A 211 3.94 -20.45 -0.92
N LEU A 212 3.54 -19.21 -0.70
CA LEU A 212 4.31 -18.02 -1.05
C LEU A 212 5.19 -17.63 0.15
N MET A 213 6.51 -17.82 0.01
CA MET A 213 7.48 -17.58 1.09
C MET A 213 8.36 -16.38 0.77
N PHE A 214 8.73 -15.61 1.79
CA PHE A 214 9.73 -14.54 1.74
C PHE A 214 10.58 -14.59 3.01
N GLU A 215 11.92 -14.68 2.88
CA GLU A 215 12.84 -14.81 4.02
C GLU A 215 12.40 -15.90 5.02
N GLU A 216 12.05 -17.10 4.54
CA GLU A 216 11.55 -18.23 5.36
C GLU A 216 10.17 -18.03 6.02
N ASN A 217 9.54 -16.87 5.86
CA ASN A 217 8.23 -16.56 6.42
C ASN A 217 7.13 -16.71 5.38
N LEU A 218 5.94 -17.16 5.80
CA LEU A 218 4.79 -17.27 4.90
C LEU A 218 4.21 -15.87 4.62
N VAL A 219 3.98 -15.55 3.35
CA VAL A 219 3.28 -14.32 2.94
C VAL A 219 1.78 -14.57 3.07
N MET A 220 1.16 -13.94 4.06
CA MET A 220 -0.27 -14.11 4.39
C MET A 220 -1.18 -13.30 3.45
N GLY A 221 -0.68 -12.17 2.97
CA GLY A 221 -1.36 -11.35 1.99
C GLY A 221 -0.52 -10.15 1.61
N VAL A 222 -0.92 -9.46 0.54
CA VAL A 222 -0.16 -8.36 -0.04
C VAL A 222 -1.10 -7.23 -0.43
N LEU A 223 -0.72 -6.01 -0.05
CA LEU A 223 -1.35 -4.79 -0.56
C LEU A 223 -0.61 -4.30 -1.79
N PHE A 224 -1.36 -3.95 -2.82
CA PHE A 224 -0.85 -3.31 -4.03
C PHE A 224 -1.46 -1.94 -4.21
N CYS A 225 -0.63 -0.95 -4.45
CA CYS A 225 -1.06 0.41 -4.79
C CYS A 225 -0.23 0.93 -5.96
N VAL A 226 -0.88 1.55 -6.93
CA VAL A 226 -0.20 2.35 -7.94
C VAL A 226 -0.37 3.81 -7.55
N THR A 227 0.75 4.49 -7.32
CA THR A 227 0.77 5.89 -6.86
C THR A 227 1.89 6.66 -7.55
N GLU A 228 2.03 7.93 -7.19
CA GLU A 228 3.10 8.81 -7.66
C GLU A 228 4.02 9.14 -6.47
N LEU A 229 5.33 9.01 -6.70
CA LEU A 229 6.40 9.36 -5.77
C LEU A 229 7.33 10.33 -6.49
N CYS A 230 7.45 11.57 -6.02
CA CYS A 230 8.29 12.60 -6.64
C CYS A 230 8.02 12.77 -8.17
N GLY A 231 6.76 12.62 -8.60
CA GLY A 231 6.37 12.70 -10.01
C GLY A 231 6.56 11.41 -10.81
N GLN A 232 7.13 10.36 -10.23
CA GLN A 232 7.29 9.06 -10.88
C GLN A 232 6.16 8.11 -10.47
N ARG A 233 5.55 7.46 -11.45
CA ARG A 233 4.52 6.44 -11.20
C ARG A 233 5.21 5.18 -10.69
N VAL A 234 4.73 4.63 -9.58
CA VAL A 234 5.32 3.46 -8.93
C VAL A 234 4.26 2.43 -8.57
N LEU A 235 4.63 1.15 -8.62
CA LEU A 235 3.87 0.06 -8.03
C LEU A 235 4.46 -0.26 -6.65
N VAL A 236 3.64 -0.11 -5.62
CA VAL A 236 3.98 -0.40 -4.23
C VAL A 236 3.36 -1.74 -3.85
N SER A 237 4.20 -2.67 -3.42
CA SER A 237 3.81 -4.02 -3.01
C SER A 237 4.21 -4.24 -1.55
N THR A 238 3.24 -4.17 -0.63
CA THR A 238 3.47 -4.38 0.81
C THR A 238 2.95 -5.75 1.22
N MET A 239 3.88 -6.67 1.45
CA MET A 239 3.63 -8.03 1.95
C MET A 239 3.45 -8.03 3.46
N TYR A 240 2.54 -8.85 3.96
CA TYR A 240 2.38 -9.15 5.38
C TYR A 240 2.75 -10.59 5.66
N LEU A 241 3.77 -10.78 6.49
CA LEU A 241 4.27 -12.10 6.86
C LEU A 241 3.43 -12.70 7.99
N ASP A 242 3.53 -14.01 8.19
CA ASP A 242 2.94 -14.75 9.33
C ASP A 242 3.47 -14.30 10.70
N THR A 243 4.66 -13.71 10.74
CA THR A 243 5.20 -12.95 11.90
C THR A 243 4.41 -11.68 12.21
N GLY A 244 3.54 -11.24 11.28
CA GLY A 244 2.81 -9.98 11.34
C GLY A 244 3.61 -8.77 10.86
N MET A 245 4.87 -8.95 10.48
CA MET A 245 5.74 -7.88 10.01
C MET A 245 5.50 -7.56 8.53
N PRO A 246 5.48 -6.27 8.14
CA PRO A 246 5.38 -5.87 6.76
C PRO A 246 6.75 -5.92 6.05
N ARG A 247 6.73 -6.13 4.74
CA ARG A 247 7.87 -5.95 3.82
C ARG A 247 7.36 -5.25 2.57
N THR A 248 8.03 -4.16 2.17
CA THR A 248 7.61 -3.37 1.01
C THR A 248 8.64 -3.49 -0.09
N ILE A 249 8.16 -3.69 -1.31
CA ILE A 249 8.92 -3.59 -2.56
C ILE A 249 8.25 -2.50 -3.40
N VAL A 250 9.06 -1.60 -3.98
CA VAL A 250 8.60 -0.53 -4.85
C VAL A 250 9.34 -0.63 -6.18
N ILE A 251 8.59 -0.64 -7.28
CA ILE A 251 9.16 -0.59 -8.63
C ILE A 251 8.57 0.60 -9.39
N THR A 252 9.37 1.17 -10.27
CA THR A 252 8.92 2.24 -11.17
C THR A 252 8.07 1.67 -12.28
N LEU A 253 7.00 2.38 -12.64
CA LEU A 253 6.18 2.12 -13.82
C LEU A 253 6.46 3.23 -14.84
N ASN A 254 7.21 2.88 -15.89
CA ASN A 254 7.60 3.75 -16.99
C ASN A 254 7.11 3.18 -18.33
N GLU A 255 6.50 4.03 -19.16
CA GLU A 255 6.00 3.66 -20.50
C GLU A 255 7.07 3.03 -21.41
N ASP A 256 8.34 3.37 -21.21
CA ASP A 256 9.48 2.89 -22.00
C ASP A 256 10.07 1.57 -21.52
N LEU A 257 9.63 1.04 -20.37
CA LEU A 257 10.19 -0.16 -19.76
C LEU A 257 9.23 -1.35 -19.76
N ASP A 258 9.79 -2.53 -19.95
CA ASP A 258 9.08 -3.78 -19.68
C ASP A 258 9.15 -4.15 -18.20
N ILE A 259 8.29 -5.09 -17.80
CA ILE A 259 8.20 -5.55 -16.41
C ILE A 259 9.54 -6.08 -15.91
N GLU A 260 10.25 -6.89 -16.70
CA GLU A 260 11.52 -7.50 -16.30
C GLU A 260 12.61 -6.44 -16.07
N SER A 261 12.71 -5.44 -16.94
CA SER A 261 13.65 -4.32 -16.79
C SER A 261 13.31 -3.47 -15.55
N SER A 262 12.02 -3.29 -15.26
CA SER A 262 11.55 -2.52 -14.11
C SER A 262 11.81 -3.20 -12.76
N LEU A 263 12.09 -4.51 -12.75
CA LEU A 263 12.47 -5.24 -11.55
C LEU A 263 13.90 -4.94 -11.13
N GLY A 264 14.79 -4.50 -12.03
CA GLY A 264 16.13 -4.05 -11.68
C GLY A 264 16.13 -2.61 -11.17
N ASP A 265 15.19 -1.79 -11.64
CA ASP A 265 14.97 -0.40 -11.23
C ASP A 265 14.13 -0.34 -9.94
N PHE A 266 14.56 -1.07 -8.90
CA PHE A 266 13.98 -0.89 -7.58
C PHE A 266 14.16 0.57 -7.17
N VAL A 267 13.06 1.18 -6.74
CA VAL A 267 13.17 2.43 -6.02
C VAL A 267 13.64 2.05 -4.62
N ASP A 268 14.97 2.01 -4.47
CA ASP A 268 15.73 1.73 -3.24
C ASP A 268 15.41 2.69 -2.08
N GLU A 269 14.48 3.63 -2.23
CA GLU A 269 14.31 4.75 -1.30
C GLU A 269 13.81 4.39 0.11
N PHE A 270 13.52 3.13 0.46
CA PHE A 270 12.94 2.82 1.77
C PHE A 270 13.46 1.58 2.50
N GLN A 271 14.55 0.96 2.03
CA GLN A 271 15.47 0.28 2.94
C GLN A 271 16.67 1.18 3.14
N GLN A 272 16.62 1.84 4.28
CA GLN A 272 17.61 2.73 4.83
C GLN A 272 19.06 2.22 4.86
N ASP A 273 19.27 0.93 4.59
CA ASP A 273 20.52 0.19 4.80
C ASP A 273 20.88 -0.70 3.58
N TYR A 274 20.31 -0.49 2.38
CA TYR A 274 20.71 -1.29 1.21
C TYR A 274 22.12 -0.93 0.73
N ASP A 275 23.03 -1.90 0.82
CA ASP A 275 24.36 -1.85 0.24
C ASP A 275 24.47 -2.89 -0.89
N PRO A 276 24.58 -2.45 -2.17
CA PRO A 276 24.64 -3.34 -3.32
C PRO A 276 25.76 -4.39 -3.25
N GLU A 277 26.89 -4.08 -2.60
CA GLU A 277 28.03 -4.99 -2.51
C GLU A 277 27.78 -6.14 -1.51
N THR A 278 26.97 -5.90 -0.48
CA THR A 278 26.72 -6.87 0.60
C THR A 278 25.34 -7.52 0.56
N MET A 279 24.42 -7.01 -0.27
CA MET A 279 23.00 -7.40 -0.27
C MET A 279 22.49 -7.93 -1.63
N GLN A 280 23.37 -8.41 -2.49
CA GLN A 280 22.99 -8.97 -3.80
C GLN A 280 22.07 -10.20 -3.71
N ASP A 281 22.28 -11.08 -2.72
CA ASP A 281 21.42 -12.25 -2.51
C ASP A 281 20.02 -11.83 -2.02
N ASP A 282 19.94 -10.80 -1.18
CA ASP A 282 18.68 -10.20 -0.74
C ASP A 282 17.92 -9.57 -1.93
N LEU A 283 18.64 -8.92 -2.85
CA LEU A 283 18.06 -8.39 -4.08
C LEU A 283 17.43 -9.48 -4.95
N ASN A 284 18.13 -10.60 -5.16
CA ASN A 284 17.61 -11.71 -5.95
C ASN A 284 16.33 -12.30 -5.34
N VAL A 285 16.29 -12.45 -4.01
CA VAL A 285 15.10 -12.91 -3.29
C VAL A 285 13.92 -11.94 -3.50
N ARG A 286 14.17 -10.63 -3.47
CA ARG A 286 13.16 -9.58 -3.73
C ARG A 286 12.66 -9.58 -5.17
N ILE A 287 13.55 -9.73 -6.15
CA ILE A 287 13.18 -9.85 -7.56
C ILE A 287 12.26 -11.06 -7.74
N GLU A 288 12.67 -12.23 -7.26
CA GLU A 288 11.94 -13.49 -7.45
C GLU A 288 10.55 -13.46 -6.80
N ILE A 289 10.42 -12.89 -5.60
CA ILE A 289 9.09 -12.71 -5.00
C ILE A 289 8.27 -11.68 -5.78
N GLN A 290 8.87 -10.56 -6.20
CA GLN A 290 8.14 -9.51 -6.91
C GLN A 290 7.62 -9.99 -8.26
N LYS A 291 8.35 -10.86 -8.98
CA LYS A 291 7.84 -11.53 -10.20
C LYS A 291 6.54 -12.28 -9.92
N LYS A 292 6.52 -13.08 -8.85
CA LYS A 292 5.33 -13.82 -8.42
C LYS A 292 4.18 -12.90 -8.03
N LEU A 293 4.47 -11.79 -7.34
CA LEU A 293 3.48 -10.80 -6.95
C LEU A 293 2.88 -10.06 -8.15
N ILE A 294 3.71 -9.69 -9.14
CA ILE A 294 3.25 -9.03 -10.37
C ILE A 294 2.29 -9.94 -11.15
N ASN A 295 2.56 -11.25 -11.21
CA ASN A 295 1.63 -12.21 -11.81
C ASN A 295 0.22 -12.14 -11.21
N LEU A 296 0.08 -11.86 -9.90
CA LEU A 296 -1.23 -11.71 -9.27
C LEU A 296 -1.96 -10.46 -9.76
N VAL A 297 -1.26 -9.32 -9.88
CA VAL A 297 -1.90 -8.06 -10.30
C VAL A 297 -2.16 -7.99 -11.81
N LEU A 298 -1.37 -8.70 -12.63
CA LEU A 298 -1.63 -8.83 -14.06
C LEU A 298 -2.99 -9.46 -14.36
N TRP A 299 -3.55 -10.24 -13.42
CA TRP A 299 -4.93 -10.73 -13.53
C TRP A 299 -5.93 -9.62 -13.78
N PHE A 300 -5.80 -8.49 -13.09
CA PHE A 300 -6.70 -7.34 -13.19
C PHE A 300 -6.43 -6.46 -14.43
N SER A 301 -5.32 -6.70 -15.12
CA SER A 301 -4.93 -5.98 -16.34
C SER A 301 -5.57 -6.59 -17.60
N GLN A 302 -6.25 -7.73 -17.46
CA GLN A 302 -7.03 -8.33 -18.54
C GLN A 302 -8.23 -7.45 -18.89
N GLN A 303 -8.73 -7.55 -20.12
CA GLN A 303 -9.91 -6.76 -20.55
C GLN A 303 -11.17 -7.08 -19.73
N LYS A 304 -11.32 -8.34 -19.32
CA LYS A 304 -12.45 -8.84 -18.52
C LYS A 304 -11.92 -9.80 -17.45
N PRO A 305 -11.34 -9.29 -16.36
CA PRO A 305 -10.83 -10.14 -15.30
C PRO A 305 -11.99 -10.88 -14.62
N GLU A 306 -11.80 -12.15 -14.31
CA GLU A 306 -12.82 -12.94 -13.62
C GLU A 306 -12.83 -12.59 -12.13
N ILE A 307 -13.87 -11.87 -11.70
CA ILE A 307 -14.03 -11.35 -10.34
C ILE A 307 -15.47 -11.58 -9.89
N SER A 308 -15.66 -12.17 -8.71
CA SER A 308 -16.98 -12.44 -8.13
C SER A 308 -17.10 -11.85 -6.72
N PRO A 309 -18.07 -10.97 -6.43
CA PRO A 309 -19.04 -10.41 -7.38
C PRO A 309 -18.38 -9.50 -8.42
N PRO A 310 -18.98 -9.33 -9.61
CA PRO A 310 -18.42 -8.45 -10.64
C PRO A 310 -18.38 -6.99 -10.17
N ILE A 311 -17.31 -6.29 -10.53
CA ILE A 311 -17.16 -4.85 -10.28
C ILE A 311 -17.88 -4.11 -11.42
N PRO A 312 -18.90 -3.27 -11.14
CA PRO A 312 -19.61 -2.59 -12.22
C PRO A 312 -18.71 -1.61 -12.96
N GLU A 313 -18.73 -1.68 -14.29
CA GLU A 313 -17.93 -0.83 -15.17
C GLU A 313 -18.18 0.66 -14.91
N GLY A 314 -17.12 1.47 -14.88
CA GLY A 314 -17.20 2.91 -14.61
C GLY A 314 -17.41 3.30 -13.14
N THR A 315 -17.53 2.34 -12.22
CA THR A 315 -17.64 2.65 -10.78
C THR A 315 -16.28 3.08 -10.23
N LYS A 316 -16.14 4.35 -9.83
CA LYS A 316 -14.97 4.75 -9.03
C LYS A 316 -15.16 4.29 -7.58
N PRO A 317 -14.23 3.54 -7.00
CA PRO A 317 -14.42 2.92 -5.69
C PRO A 317 -14.40 3.91 -4.54
N VAL A 318 -13.70 5.05 -4.71
CA VAL A 318 -13.58 6.11 -3.71
C VAL A 318 -13.92 7.45 -4.34
N GLN A 319 -14.77 8.22 -3.67
CA GLN A 319 -15.21 9.54 -4.11
C GLN A 319 -15.38 10.47 -2.91
N PHE A 320 -15.28 11.78 -3.16
CA PHE A 320 -15.74 12.74 -2.17
C PHE A 320 -17.24 12.61 -1.92
N THR A 321 -17.62 12.74 -0.67
CA THR A 321 -19.02 12.86 -0.23
C THR A 321 -19.30 14.30 0.19
N HIS A 322 -20.54 14.75 0.04
CA HIS A 322 -20.92 16.10 0.47
C HIS A 322 -21.63 16.04 1.82
N VAL A 323 -21.04 16.68 2.82
CA VAL A 323 -21.64 16.82 4.16
C VAL A 323 -21.74 18.30 4.47
N LYS A 324 -22.96 18.81 4.68
CA LYS A 324 -23.22 20.24 4.95
C LYS A 324 -22.55 21.18 3.94
N LYS A 325 -22.56 20.80 2.64
CA LYS A 325 -21.93 21.51 1.51
C LYS A 325 -20.40 21.50 1.48
N GLU A 326 -19.74 20.75 2.36
CA GLU A 326 -18.30 20.54 2.33
C GLU A 326 -17.98 19.16 1.74
N LYS A 327 -16.92 19.09 0.92
CA LYS A 327 -16.34 17.83 0.45
C LYS A 327 -15.69 17.11 1.63
N ARG A 328 -15.98 15.82 1.77
CA ARG A 328 -15.46 14.95 2.82
C ARG A 328 -14.99 13.63 2.23
N LEU A 329 -13.88 13.12 2.75
CA LEU A 329 -13.32 11.82 2.40
C LEU A 329 -13.47 10.90 3.61
N PHE A 330 -14.04 9.72 3.39
CA PHE A 330 -14.32 8.77 4.46
C PHE A 330 -13.59 7.45 4.24
N GLU A 331 -13.18 6.84 5.35
CA GLU A 331 -12.76 5.45 5.39
C GLU A 331 -13.94 4.53 5.03
N ALA A 332 -13.65 3.42 4.36
CA ALA A 332 -14.66 2.40 4.11
C ALA A 332 -15.20 1.82 5.44
N SER A 333 -16.52 1.76 5.56
CA SER A 333 -17.18 1.26 6.77
C SER A 333 -17.22 -0.26 6.86
N LYS A 334 -17.06 -0.97 5.74
CA LYS A 334 -17.18 -2.43 5.64
C LYS A 334 -16.08 -3.00 4.77
N TYR A 335 -15.63 -4.20 5.11
CA TYR A 335 -14.83 -5.04 4.23
C TYR A 335 -15.71 -5.60 3.12
N LYS A 336 -15.19 -5.66 1.90
CA LYS A 336 -15.81 -6.32 0.75
C LYS A 336 -14.88 -7.41 0.26
N THR A 337 -15.42 -8.61 0.03
CA THR A 337 -14.64 -9.76 -0.42
C THR A 337 -14.95 -10.09 -1.87
N TYR A 338 -13.92 -10.44 -2.62
CA TYR A 338 -13.98 -10.83 -4.02
C TYR A 338 -13.23 -12.15 -4.21
N MET A 339 -13.93 -13.15 -4.76
CA MET A 339 -13.33 -14.40 -5.21
C MET A 339 -12.85 -14.26 -6.66
N ILE A 340 -11.68 -14.80 -6.95
CA ILE A 340 -10.98 -14.63 -8.23
C ILE A 340 -10.74 -15.98 -8.88
N GLY A 341 -11.19 -16.13 -10.13
CA GLY A 341 -10.93 -17.31 -10.94
C GLY A 341 -11.78 -18.54 -10.64
N THR A 342 -13.02 -18.42 -10.16
CA THR A 342 -13.94 -19.55 -9.90
C THR A 342 -14.21 -20.41 -11.15
N GLU A 343 -14.51 -19.83 -12.30
CA GLU A 343 -14.69 -20.57 -13.56
C GLU A 343 -13.35 -21.10 -14.08
N THR A 344 -12.29 -20.29 -14.00
CA THR A 344 -10.92 -20.72 -14.32
C THR A 344 -10.50 -21.93 -13.47
N ALA A 345 -10.88 -21.98 -12.19
CA ALA A 345 -10.60 -23.09 -11.29
C ALA A 345 -11.31 -24.37 -11.72
N LYS A 346 -12.57 -24.28 -12.18
CA LYS A 346 -13.30 -25.43 -12.74
C LYS A 346 -12.60 -25.95 -13.99
N GLU A 347 -12.17 -25.06 -14.88
CA GLU A 347 -11.42 -25.43 -16.09
C GLU A 347 -10.10 -26.11 -15.76
N PHE A 348 -9.30 -25.52 -14.86
CA PHE A 348 -8.03 -26.12 -14.43
C PHE A 348 -8.26 -27.48 -13.78
N THR A 349 -9.25 -27.60 -12.89
CA THR A 349 -9.59 -28.88 -12.24
C THR A 349 -9.91 -29.96 -13.26
N LYS A 350 -10.71 -29.63 -14.29
CA LYS A 350 -11.02 -30.56 -15.38
C LYS A 350 -9.77 -30.98 -16.14
N ILE A 351 -8.88 -30.05 -16.48
CA ILE A 351 -7.63 -30.34 -17.21
C ILE A 351 -6.71 -31.27 -16.40
N TYR A 352 -6.59 -31.06 -15.08
CA TYR A 352 -5.83 -31.97 -14.21
C TYR A 352 -6.44 -33.36 -14.14
N GLN A 353 -7.78 -33.48 -14.04
CA GLN A 353 -8.47 -34.77 -14.04
C GLN A 353 -8.27 -35.52 -15.37
N GLU A 354 -8.36 -34.82 -16.50
CA GLU A 354 -8.10 -35.37 -17.83
C GLU A 354 -6.64 -35.83 -17.96
N LEU A 355 -5.69 -35.04 -17.46
CA LEU A 355 -4.27 -35.40 -17.45
C LEU A 355 -4.01 -36.70 -16.69
N GLU A 356 -4.56 -36.85 -15.48
CA GLU A 356 -4.35 -38.06 -14.67
C GLU A 356 -4.99 -39.30 -15.31
N THR A 357 -6.15 -39.13 -15.93
CA THR A 357 -6.80 -40.18 -16.72
C THR A 357 -5.93 -40.59 -17.91
N ALA A 358 -5.42 -39.62 -18.67
CA ALA A 358 -4.59 -39.85 -19.85
C ALA A 358 -3.22 -40.46 -19.49
N LYS A 359 -2.60 -40.05 -18.36
CA LYS A 359 -1.39 -40.69 -17.84
C LYS A 359 -1.62 -42.16 -17.49
N THR A 360 -2.76 -42.48 -16.90
CA THR A 360 -3.12 -43.86 -16.55
C THR A 360 -3.30 -44.73 -17.79
N GLN A 361 -3.91 -44.19 -18.85
CA GLN A 361 -4.06 -44.89 -20.14
C GLN A 361 -2.75 -44.99 -20.95
N ALA A 362 -1.83 -44.04 -20.78
CA ALA A 362 -0.52 -44.07 -21.41
C ALA A 362 0.42 -45.13 -20.79
N LYS A 363 0.23 -45.47 -19.51
CA LYS A 363 0.96 -46.56 -18.83
C LYS A 363 0.61 -47.91 -19.49
N GLY A 364 1.52 -48.39 -20.34
CA GLY A 364 1.44 -49.69 -21.01
C GLY A 364 1.17 -49.64 -22.52
N SER A 365 0.89 -48.46 -23.11
CA SER A 365 0.58 -48.33 -24.55
C SER A 365 1.75 -47.84 -25.42
N GLY A 366 2.93 -47.58 -24.84
CA GLY A 366 4.10 -47.05 -25.55
C GLY A 366 3.92 -45.62 -26.10
N LYS A 367 2.77 -44.99 -25.85
CA LYS A 367 2.47 -43.61 -26.27
C LYS A 367 3.23 -42.60 -25.40
N ARG A 368 3.58 -41.46 -25.99
CA ARG A 368 4.21 -40.33 -25.27
C ARG A 368 3.30 -39.87 -24.14
N THR A 369 3.84 -39.84 -22.92
CA THR A 369 3.11 -39.41 -21.72
C THR A 369 2.59 -37.97 -21.88
N PRO A 370 1.30 -37.72 -21.63
CA PRO A 370 0.74 -36.37 -21.65
C PRO A 370 1.35 -35.53 -20.53
N HIS A 371 1.57 -34.24 -20.82
CA HIS A 371 2.04 -33.25 -19.85
C HIS A 371 1.28 -31.94 -20.01
N LEU A 372 1.41 -31.03 -19.04
CA LEU A 372 0.82 -29.70 -19.13
C LEU A 372 1.84 -28.70 -19.65
N ARG A 373 1.42 -27.91 -20.64
CA ARG A 373 2.02 -26.61 -20.92
C ARG A 373 1.48 -25.64 -19.87
N ARG A 374 2.39 -24.89 -19.23
CA ARG A 374 2.07 -23.92 -18.18
C ARG A 374 1.27 -22.74 -18.72
N SER A 375 0.50 -22.11 -17.83
CA SER A 375 -0.10 -20.82 -18.09
C SER A 375 0.98 -19.75 -18.33
N HIS A 376 0.66 -18.79 -19.17
CA HIS A 376 1.53 -17.65 -19.45
C HIS A 376 0.74 -16.42 -19.86
N TRP A 377 1.24 -15.24 -19.49
CA TRP A 377 0.67 -13.97 -19.92
C TRP A 377 1.00 -13.74 -21.38
N HIS A 378 0.01 -13.31 -22.16
CA HIS A 378 0.18 -13.04 -23.57
C HIS A 378 -0.41 -11.67 -23.92
N LEU A 379 0.41 -10.88 -24.62
CA LEU A 379 0.06 -9.55 -25.12
C LEU A 379 -0.08 -9.59 -26.63
N TYR A 380 -1.30 -9.34 -27.12
CA TYR A 380 -1.59 -9.21 -28.54
C TYR A 380 -1.62 -7.75 -28.94
N TRP A 381 -0.87 -7.37 -29.98
CA TRP A 381 -0.98 -6.06 -30.62
C TRP A 381 -1.81 -6.14 -31.90
N TYR A 382 -2.73 -5.21 -32.07
CA TYR A 382 -3.57 -5.05 -33.24
C TYR A 382 -3.28 -3.69 -33.90
N GLY A 383 -3.27 -3.70 -35.23
CA GLY A 383 -3.00 -2.53 -36.04
C GLY A 383 -2.33 -2.92 -37.35
N LYS A 384 -2.07 -1.93 -38.21
CA LYS A 384 -1.23 -2.15 -39.40
C LYS A 384 0.18 -2.56 -38.97
N LYS A 385 0.88 -3.35 -39.77
CA LYS A 385 2.26 -3.80 -39.47
C LYS A 385 3.15 -2.60 -39.09
N GLY A 386 3.77 -2.66 -37.91
CA GLY A 386 4.58 -1.58 -37.35
C GLY A 386 3.80 -0.49 -36.59
N LYS A 387 2.47 -0.65 -36.41
CA LYS A 387 1.64 0.23 -35.59
C LYS A 387 0.95 -0.57 -34.49
N ASN A 388 1.19 -0.16 -33.25
CA ASN A 388 0.59 -0.72 -32.04
C ASN A 388 -0.64 0.13 -31.67
N GLU A 389 -1.76 -0.06 -32.38
CA GLU A 389 -2.94 0.80 -32.25
C GLU A 389 -3.87 0.35 -31.11
N ARG A 390 -3.95 -0.96 -30.86
CA ARG A 390 -4.72 -1.55 -29.76
C ARG A 390 -4.00 -2.77 -29.23
N TYR A 391 -4.16 -3.07 -27.94
CA TYR A 391 -3.71 -4.34 -27.37
C TYR A 391 -4.86 -5.17 -26.77
N ASP A 392 -4.61 -6.46 -26.57
CA ASP A 392 -5.41 -7.37 -25.76
C ASP A 392 -4.45 -8.20 -24.89
N PHE A 393 -4.71 -8.24 -23.60
CA PHE A 393 -3.84 -8.87 -22.62
C PHE A 393 -4.60 -9.97 -21.88
N LYS A 394 -4.08 -11.19 -21.92
CA LYS A 394 -4.79 -12.39 -21.44
C LYS A 394 -3.85 -13.39 -20.79
N LEU A 395 -4.35 -14.10 -19.78
CA LEU A 395 -3.73 -15.34 -19.36
C LEU A 395 -4.09 -16.44 -20.36
N LEU A 396 -3.10 -17.03 -21.01
CA LEU A 396 -3.32 -18.29 -21.72
C LEU A 396 -3.25 -19.42 -20.68
N PRO A 397 -4.33 -20.22 -20.52
CA PRO A 397 -4.44 -21.20 -19.46
C PRO A 397 -3.50 -22.39 -19.69
N ILE A 398 -3.37 -23.24 -18.66
CA ILE A 398 -2.72 -24.54 -18.81
C ILE A 398 -3.40 -25.33 -19.93
N THR A 399 -2.61 -26.05 -20.71
CA THR A 399 -3.13 -26.91 -21.79
C THR A 399 -2.43 -28.25 -21.77
N MET A 400 -3.17 -29.34 -21.98
CA MET A 400 -2.58 -30.67 -22.12
C MET A 400 -1.87 -30.79 -23.47
N VAL A 401 -0.68 -31.40 -23.49
CA VAL A 401 0.15 -31.60 -24.69
C VAL A 401 0.69 -33.02 -24.72
N GLY A 402 0.63 -33.63 -25.91
CA GLY A 402 1.06 -35.01 -26.15
C GLY A 402 0.08 -36.04 -25.58
N GLY A 403 0.00 -37.23 -26.17
CA GLY A 403 -0.80 -38.34 -25.62
C GLY A 403 -2.33 -38.17 -25.64
N ILE A 404 -2.85 -37.05 -26.17
CA ILE A 404 -4.29 -36.81 -26.32
C ILE A 404 -4.84 -37.77 -27.38
N PRO A 405 -5.82 -38.64 -27.07
CA PRO A 405 -6.51 -39.40 -28.09
C PRO A 405 -7.10 -38.42 -29.11
N LYS A 406 -6.74 -38.57 -30.39
CA LYS A 406 -7.51 -37.89 -31.44
C LYS A 406 -8.91 -38.51 -31.40
N ASN A 407 -9.91 -37.70 -31.07
CA ASN A 407 -11.31 -38.07 -31.26
C ASN A 407 -11.60 -38.28 -32.74
#